data_AF-A0A349NIU2-F1
#
_entry.id   AF-A0A349NIU2-F1
#
_cell.length_a   1.000
_cell.length_b   1.000
_cell.length_c   1.000
_cell.angle_alpha   90.00
_cell.angle_beta   90.00
_cell.angle_gamma   90.00
#
_symmetry.space_group_name_H-M   'P 1'
#
loop_
_entity.id
_entity.type
_entity.pdbx_description
1 polymer ?
#
loop_
_entity_poly.entity_id
_entity_poly.type
_entity_poly.pdbx_seq_one_letter_code
_entity_poly.pdbx_strand_id
1 'polypeptide(L)'
;MNADSTVVPQSASEIQWHDLLAFAKRHAIVGIYWMGIQKMMASENRPELKYWTGDDDVLAWMALVQKIKINNTELYNRCVQICHTFEKDGFASCILKGQGNALMYPDPYIRTSGDIDIWVWPKKSKKLKLETLSKRRKEIVKYVCKECCPREVEYHHVDYPIYKNAPVY
;
A
#
# COMPACT_ATOMS: atom_id res chain seq x y z
N MET A 1 -3.81 17.89 -24.43
CA MET A 1 -4.05 16.52 -23.93
C MET A 1 -4.29 15.66 -25.15
N ASN A 2 -3.33 14.83 -25.54
CA ASN A 2 -3.55 13.92 -26.67
C ASN A 2 -4.54 12.86 -26.20
N ALA A 3 -5.72 12.81 -26.82
CA ALA A 3 -6.60 11.68 -26.70
C ALA A 3 -5.78 10.45 -27.13
N ASP A 4 -5.65 9.48 -26.23
CA ASP A 4 -4.98 8.23 -26.50
C ASP A 4 -5.73 7.55 -27.66
N SER A 5 -5.17 7.64 -28.87
CA SER A 5 -5.78 7.16 -30.12
C SER A 5 -5.64 5.64 -30.27
N THR A 6 -5.32 4.94 -29.19
CA THR A 6 -5.19 3.49 -29.17
C THR A 6 -6.57 2.85 -29.36
N VAL A 7 -6.66 2.00 -30.37
CA VAL A 7 -7.86 1.21 -30.65
C VAL A 7 -8.11 0.29 -29.46
N VAL A 8 -9.28 0.41 -28.83
CA VAL A 8 -9.67 -0.48 -27.73
C VAL A 8 -9.74 -1.92 -28.27
N PRO A 9 -9.11 -2.91 -27.62
CA PRO A 9 -9.15 -4.29 -28.07
C PRO A 9 -10.58 -4.81 -28.18
N GLN A 10 -10.91 -5.56 -29.24
CA GLN A 10 -12.24 -6.13 -29.43
C GLN A 10 -12.66 -7.05 -28.27
N SER A 11 -11.71 -7.72 -27.61
CA SER A 11 -11.98 -8.53 -26.42
C SER A 11 -12.66 -7.75 -25.28
N ALA A 12 -12.56 -6.42 -25.27
CA ALA A 12 -13.24 -5.58 -24.29
C ALA A 12 -14.77 -5.58 -24.41
N SER A 13 -15.34 -5.89 -25.60
CA SER A 13 -16.79 -5.97 -25.78
C SER A 13 -17.41 -7.18 -25.08
N GLU A 14 -16.63 -8.23 -24.82
CA GLU A 14 -17.08 -9.51 -24.28
C GLU A 14 -16.74 -9.70 -22.80
N ILE A 15 -16.22 -8.66 -22.14
CA ILE A 15 -15.84 -8.71 -20.73
C ILE A 15 -17.07 -9.07 -19.87
N GLN A 16 -16.90 -10.12 -19.05
CA GLN A 16 -17.78 -10.41 -17.92
C GLN A 16 -17.39 -9.52 -16.74
N TRP A 17 -18.14 -8.44 -16.52
CA TRP A 17 -17.79 -7.38 -15.57
C TRP A 17 -17.74 -7.85 -14.11
N HIS A 18 -18.64 -8.74 -13.73
CA HIS A 18 -18.68 -9.36 -12.42
C HIS A 18 -17.44 -10.24 -12.17
N ASP A 19 -17.03 -11.02 -13.16
CA ASP A 19 -15.83 -11.88 -13.08
C ASP A 19 -14.56 -11.03 -13.04
N LEU A 20 -14.52 -9.94 -13.80
CA LEU A 20 -13.42 -8.99 -13.78
C LEU A 20 -13.30 -8.32 -12.41
N LEU A 21 -14.42 -7.94 -11.79
CA LEU A 21 -14.42 -7.39 -10.44
C LEU A 21 -13.94 -8.42 -9.43
N ALA A 22 -14.42 -9.67 -9.53
CA ALA A 22 -13.97 -10.75 -8.67
C ALA A 22 -12.46 -11.02 -8.82
N PHE A 23 -11.94 -10.99 -10.04
CA PHE A 23 -10.52 -11.07 -10.33
C PHE A 23 -9.75 -9.91 -9.69
N ALA A 24 -10.16 -8.68 -9.94
CA ALA A 24 -9.49 -7.49 -9.43
C ALA A 24 -9.47 -7.45 -7.89
N LYS A 25 -10.53 -7.94 -7.24
CA LYS A 25 -10.58 -8.12 -5.78
C LYS A 25 -9.55 -9.14 -5.29
N ARG A 26 -9.49 -10.34 -5.88
CA ARG A 26 -8.52 -11.39 -5.50
C ARG A 26 -7.08 -10.92 -5.60
N HIS A 27 -6.78 -10.08 -6.59
CA HIS A 27 -5.44 -9.56 -6.84
C HIS A 27 -5.19 -8.19 -6.19
N ALA A 28 -6.13 -7.64 -5.42
CA ALA A 28 -6.01 -6.34 -4.75
C ALA A 28 -5.75 -5.15 -5.70
N ILE A 29 -6.26 -5.21 -6.94
CA ILE A 29 -6.04 -4.24 -8.02
C ILE A 29 -7.34 -3.57 -8.51
N VAL A 30 -8.40 -3.58 -7.68
CA VAL A 30 -9.71 -2.96 -8.00
C VAL A 30 -9.59 -1.52 -8.45
N GLY A 31 -8.82 -0.69 -7.72
CA GLY A 31 -8.67 0.72 -8.05
C GLY A 31 -8.01 0.98 -9.41
N ILE A 32 -7.00 0.17 -9.77
CA ILE A 32 -6.31 0.28 -11.06
C ILE A 32 -7.24 -0.11 -12.21
N TYR A 33 -7.97 -1.22 -12.05
CA TYR A 33 -8.97 -1.62 -13.04
C TYR A 33 -10.03 -0.54 -13.21
N TRP A 34 -10.57 0.00 -12.12
CA TRP A 34 -11.57 1.06 -12.19
C TRP A 34 -11.07 2.29 -12.95
N MET A 35 -9.84 2.73 -12.74
CA MET A 35 -9.26 3.82 -13.54
C MET A 35 -9.25 3.50 -15.04
N GLY A 36 -8.87 2.26 -15.40
CA GLY A 36 -8.88 1.80 -16.78
C GLY A 36 -10.30 1.79 -17.38
N ILE A 37 -11.27 1.32 -16.60
CA ILE A 37 -12.69 1.29 -16.97
C ILE A 37 -13.22 2.70 -17.21
N GLN A 38 -12.94 3.65 -16.30
CA GLN A 38 -13.33 5.05 -16.46
C GLN A 38 -12.74 5.66 -17.74
N LYS A 39 -11.46 5.40 -18.02
CA LYS A 39 -10.80 5.87 -19.26
C LYS A 39 -11.44 5.26 -20.50
N MET A 40 -11.72 3.96 -20.49
CA MET A 40 -12.36 3.26 -21.61
C MET A 40 -13.77 3.81 -21.86
N MET A 41 -14.57 4.03 -20.81
CA MET A 41 -15.93 4.55 -20.94
C MET A 41 -15.98 5.99 -21.45
N ALA A 42 -14.96 6.79 -21.14
CA ALA A 42 -14.81 8.15 -21.64
C ALA A 42 -14.25 8.23 -23.07
N SER A 43 -13.78 7.11 -23.64
CA SER A 43 -13.24 7.07 -25.00
C SER A 43 -14.35 7.18 -26.05
N GLU A 44 -14.11 7.98 -27.09
CA GLU A 44 -15.00 8.09 -28.26
C GLU A 44 -15.09 6.76 -29.03
N ASN A 45 -14.02 5.96 -29.00
CA ASN A 45 -13.92 4.66 -29.68
C ASN A 45 -14.24 3.48 -28.75
N ARG A 46 -15.05 3.68 -27.70
CA ARG A 46 -15.39 2.60 -26.78
C ARG A 46 -16.21 1.51 -27.48
N PRO A 47 -15.93 0.22 -27.22
CA PRO A 47 -16.73 -0.86 -27.79
C PRO A 47 -18.13 -0.89 -27.16
N GLU A 48 -19.08 -1.47 -27.89
CA GLU A 48 -20.36 -1.88 -27.31
C GLU A 48 -20.11 -2.95 -26.24
N LEU A 49 -20.61 -2.73 -25.02
CA LEU A 49 -20.35 -3.61 -23.89
C LEU A 49 -21.49 -4.62 -23.73
N LYS A 50 -21.32 -5.80 -24.33
CA LYS A 50 -22.38 -6.82 -24.44
C LYS A 50 -22.96 -7.30 -23.10
N TYR A 51 -22.12 -7.34 -22.06
CA TYR A 51 -22.48 -7.87 -20.74
C TYR A 51 -22.49 -6.80 -19.65
N TRP A 52 -22.49 -5.53 -20.02
CA TRP A 52 -22.59 -4.43 -19.07
C TRP A 52 -24.04 -4.27 -18.63
N THR A 53 -24.34 -4.54 -17.36
CA THR A 53 -25.72 -4.50 -16.86
C THR A 53 -26.20 -3.08 -16.54
N GLY A 54 -25.37 -2.06 -16.79
CA GLY A 54 -25.69 -0.67 -16.51
C GLY A 54 -25.29 -0.29 -15.09
N ASP A 55 -26.25 0.20 -14.30
CA ASP A 55 -26.00 0.86 -13.03
C ASP A 55 -25.45 -0.09 -11.94
N ASP A 56 -25.87 -1.37 -11.92
CA ASP A 56 -25.45 -2.31 -10.87
C ASP A 56 -23.94 -2.61 -10.92
N ASP A 57 -23.39 -2.85 -12.12
CA ASP A 57 -21.95 -3.04 -12.31
C ASP A 57 -21.18 -1.78 -11.88
N VAL A 58 -21.58 -0.60 -12.37
CA VAL A 58 -20.97 0.69 -12.00
C VAL A 58 -20.96 0.87 -10.49
N LEU A 59 -22.11 0.69 -9.86
CA LEU A 59 -22.28 0.91 -8.43
C LEU A 59 -21.40 -0.05 -7.62
N ALA A 60 -21.27 -1.31 -8.04
CA ALA A 60 -20.41 -2.29 -7.36
C ALA A 60 -18.93 -1.88 -7.40
N TRP A 61 -18.43 -1.45 -8.57
CA TRP A 61 -17.06 -0.96 -8.71
C TRP A 61 -16.83 0.32 -7.91
N MET A 62 -17.73 1.31 -8.07
CA MET A 62 -17.64 2.59 -7.38
C MET A 62 -17.65 2.44 -5.86
N ALA A 63 -18.54 1.59 -5.33
CA ALA A 63 -18.64 1.35 -3.89
C ALA A 63 -17.32 0.79 -3.33
N LEU A 64 -16.69 -0.16 -4.02
CA LEU A 64 -15.43 -0.75 -3.58
C LEU A 64 -14.26 0.24 -3.67
N VAL A 65 -14.16 1.01 -4.75
CA VAL A 65 -13.12 2.04 -4.88
C VAL A 65 -13.30 3.14 -3.85
N GLN A 66 -14.53 3.57 -3.58
CA GLN A 66 -14.80 4.57 -2.55
C GLN A 66 -14.40 4.04 -1.17
N LYS A 67 -14.70 2.77 -0.86
CA LYS A 67 -14.24 2.11 0.37
C LYS A 67 -12.71 2.11 0.46
N ILE A 68 -12.00 1.79 -0.63
CA ILE A 68 -10.54 1.83 -0.66
C ILE A 68 -10.01 3.23 -0.37
N LYS A 69 -10.60 4.28 -0.97
CA LYS A 69 -10.20 5.68 -0.73
C LYS A 69 -10.40 6.11 0.72
N ILE A 70 -11.55 5.76 1.31
CA ILE A 70 -11.83 6.02 2.73
C ILE A 70 -10.80 5.32 3.62
N ASN A 71 -10.54 4.04 3.38
CA ASN A 71 -9.57 3.27 4.16
C ASN A 71 -8.16 3.86 4.05
N ASN A 72 -7.71 4.22 2.85
CA ASN A 72 -6.39 4.83 2.66
C ASN A 72 -6.28 6.20 3.34
N THR A 73 -7.36 6.98 3.34
CA THR A 73 -7.38 8.28 4.03
C THR A 73 -7.13 8.09 5.52
N GLU A 74 -7.85 7.16 6.14
CA GLU A 74 -7.63 6.82 7.55
C GLU A 74 -6.22 6.26 7.78
N LEU A 75 -5.77 5.35 6.93
CA LEU A 75 -4.45 4.71 7.06
C LEU A 75 -3.31 5.72 6.97
N TYR A 76 -3.39 6.70 6.07
CA TYR A 76 -2.39 7.76 5.95
C TYR A 76 -2.40 8.69 7.17
N ASN A 77 -3.58 9.02 7.70
CA ASN A 77 -3.69 9.75 8.96
C ASN A 77 -3.00 8.97 10.10
N ARG A 78 -3.15 7.65 10.16
CA ARG A 78 -2.44 6.80 11.13
C ARG A 78 -0.93 6.77 10.91
N CYS A 79 -0.47 6.69 9.66
CA CYS A 79 0.96 6.80 9.36
C CYS A 79 1.55 8.10 9.89
N VAL A 80 0.87 9.24 9.66
CA VAL A 80 1.28 10.55 10.19
C VAL A 80 1.34 10.52 11.71
N GLN A 81 0.28 10.04 12.39
CA GLN A 81 0.24 9.97 13.85
C GLN A 81 1.37 9.11 14.41
N ILE A 82 1.59 7.91 13.87
CA ILE A 82 2.63 6.98 14.31
C ILE A 82 4.02 7.60 14.14
N CYS A 83 4.31 8.22 12.99
CA CYS A 83 5.60 8.88 12.78
C CYS A 83 5.84 10.03 13.76
N HIS A 84 4.81 10.83 14.07
CA HIS A 84 4.91 11.90 15.07
C HIS A 84 5.15 11.34 16.49
N THR A 85 4.49 10.24 16.85
CA THR A 85 4.72 9.57 18.13
C THR A 85 6.16 9.09 18.27
N PHE A 86 6.68 8.38 17.26
CA PHE A 86 8.08 7.93 17.27
C PHE A 86 9.07 9.09 17.32
N GLU A 87 8.82 10.15 16.55
CA GLU A 87 9.66 11.35 16.54
C GLU A 87 9.72 12.00 17.93
N LYS A 88 8.56 12.20 18.57
CA LYS A 88 8.44 12.75 19.93
C LYS A 88 9.19 11.91 20.96
N ASP A 89 9.19 10.59 20.78
CA ASP A 89 9.81 9.64 21.70
C ASP A 89 11.29 9.38 21.39
N GLY A 90 11.88 10.14 20.45
CA GLY A 90 13.31 10.12 20.17
C GLY A 90 13.73 9.04 19.17
N PHE A 91 12.81 8.57 18.33
CA PHE A 91 13.09 7.65 17.24
C PHE A 91 12.97 8.39 15.89
N ALA A 92 13.89 8.11 14.97
CA ALA A 92 13.65 8.35 13.56
C ALA A 92 12.73 7.25 13.03
N SER A 93 11.86 7.57 12.08
CA SER A 93 10.96 6.58 11.47
C SER A 93 10.79 6.80 9.97
N CYS A 94 10.42 5.74 9.26
CA CYS A 94 10.13 5.77 7.82
C CYS A 94 9.02 4.76 7.50
N ILE A 95 7.95 5.22 6.84
CA ILE A 95 6.87 4.35 6.37
C ILE A 95 7.37 3.53 5.17
N LEU A 96 7.10 2.23 5.19
CA LEU A 96 7.58 1.27 4.20
C LEU A 96 6.43 0.62 3.42
N LYS A 97 6.81 -0.24 2.47
CA LYS A 97 5.95 -1.16 1.71
C LYS A 97 4.68 -0.50 1.18
N GLY A 98 3.50 -0.94 1.60
CA GLY A 98 2.23 -0.62 0.95
C GLY A 98 2.00 0.87 0.76
N GLN A 99 2.20 1.67 1.81
CA GLN A 99 1.99 3.11 1.80
C GLN A 99 3.13 3.84 1.10
N GLY A 100 4.37 3.34 1.18
CA GLY A 100 5.48 3.87 0.38
C GLY A 100 5.28 3.64 -1.12
N ASN A 101 4.87 2.43 -1.51
CA ASN A 101 4.59 2.03 -2.89
C ASN A 101 3.35 2.73 -3.45
N ALA A 102 2.41 3.17 -2.61
CA ALA A 102 1.23 3.91 -3.05
C ALA A 102 1.60 5.21 -3.79
N LEU A 103 2.76 5.82 -3.47
CA LEU A 103 3.27 7.01 -4.17
C LEU A 103 3.59 6.76 -5.65
N MET A 104 3.74 5.50 -6.06
CA MET A 104 3.97 5.10 -7.45
C MET A 104 2.68 4.79 -8.21
N TYR A 105 1.52 4.82 -7.55
CA TYR A 105 0.23 4.65 -8.21
C TYR A 105 -0.18 5.95 -8.89
N PRO A 106 -0.96 5.90 -9.99
CA PRO A 106 -1.49 7.11 -10.62
C PRO A 106 -2.33 7.98 -9.67
N ASP A 107 -3.02 7.35 -8.72
CA ASP A 107 -3.66 7.97 -7.57
C ASP A 107 -3.27 7.13 -6.32
N PRO A 108 -2.59 7.69 -5.31
CA PRO A 108 -2.20 6.94 -4.13
C PRO A 108 -3.40 6.31 -3.38
N TYR A 109 -4.57 6.95 -3.43
CA TYR A 109 -5.75 6.55 -2.65
C TYR A 109 -6.52 5.38 -3.22
N ILE A 110 -6.16 4.87 -4.40
CA ILE A 110 -6.86 3.74 -5.04
C ILE A 110 -6.14 2.40 -4.86
N ARG A 111 -4.96 2.38 -4.23
CA ARG A 111 -4.29 1.14 -3.87
C ARG A 111 -5.09 0.42 -2.79
N THR A 112 -5.38 -0.86 -2.92
CA THR A 112 -6.04 -1.62 -1.85
C THR A 112 -5.23 -1.54 -0.54
N SER A 113 -5.81 -0.96 0.51
CA SER A 113 -5.17 -0.74 1.82
C SER A 113 -4.79 -2.07 2.50
N GLY A 114 -3.65 -2.08 3.20
CA GLY A 114 -3.17 -3.21 4.01
C GLY A 114 -2.76 -2.77 5.42
N ASP A 115 -1.82 -3.49 6.00
CA ASP A 115 -1.12 -3.14 7.25
C ASP A 115 -0.16 -1.95 7.07
N ILE A 116 0.32 -1.39 8.20
CA ILE A 116 1.35 -0.34 8.21
C ILE A 116 2.69 -0.99 8.52
N ASP A 117 3.59 -0.95 7.55
CA ASP A 117 4.99 -1.29 7.76
C ASP A 117 5.79 -0.03 8.06
N ILE A 118 6.58 -0.05 9.14
CA ILE A 118 7.38 1.08 9.54
C ILE A 118 8.78 0.64 9.98
N TRP A 119 9.79 1.34 9.49
CA TRP A 119 11.14 1.27 10.00
C TRP A 119 11.32 2.31 11.11
N VAL A 120 11.95 1.91 12.21
CA VAL A 120 12.22 2.80 13.36
C VAL A 120 13.65 2.67 13.82
N TRP A 121 14.21 3.78 14.31
CA TRP A 121 15.61 3.84 14.71
C TRP A 121 15.83 4.84 15.84
N PRO A 122 16.36 4.42 17.01
CA PRO A 122 16.64 5.34 18.10
C PRO A 122 17.65 6.41 17.66
N LYS A 123 17.32 7.68 17.88
CA LYS A 123 18.23 8.79 17.61
C LYS A 123 19.42 8.76 18.57
N LYS A 124 20.59 9.23 18.12
CA LYS A 124 21.75 9.37 19.01
C LYS A 124 21.41 10.39 20.10
N SER A 125 21.54 9.99 21.36
CA SER A 125 21.40 10.87 22.52
C SER A 125 22.72 10.94 23.26
N LYS A 126 23.07 12.11 23.83
CA LYS A 126 24.26 12.26 24.69
C LYS A 126 24.26 11.29 25.88
N LYS A 127 23.09 10.83 26.33
CA LYS A 127 22.92 9.89 27.45
C LYS A 127 22.94 8.42 27.02
N LEU A 128 22.65 8.09 25.76
CA LEU A 128 22.46 6.71 25.32
C LEU A 128 23.53 6.33 24.28
N LYS A 129 24.58 5.67 24.73
CA LYS A 129 25.64 5.10 23.87
C LYS A 129 25.15 3.83 23.17
N LEU A 130 24.31 4.03 22.15
CA LEU A 130 23.83 2.99 21.24
C LEU A 130 24.84 2.71 20.12
N GLU A 131 26.02 2.25 20.54
CA GLU A 131 27.18 2.03 19.67
C GLU A 131 27.05 0.75 18.84
N THR A 132 26.29 -0.24 19.32
CA THR A 132 26.09 -1.52 18.61
C THR A 132 24.65 -1.70 18.14
N LEU A 133 24.46 -2.44 17.05
CA LEU A 133 23.15 -2.82 16.53
C LEU A 133 22.31 -3.55 17.58
N SER A 134 22.93 -4.44 18.37
CA SER A 134 22.24 -5.21 19.42
C SER A 134 21.65 -4.31 20.51
N LYS A 135 22.36 -3.23 20.92
CA LYS A 135 21.82 -2.27 21.88
C LYS A 135 20.64 -1.49 21.31
N ARG A 136 20.70 -1.09 20.03
CA ARG A 136 19.60 -0.40 19.33
C ARG A 136 18.36 -1.27 19.23
N ARG A 137 18.52 -2.53 18.81
CA ARG A 137 17.43 -3.50 18.72
C ARG A 137 16.76 -3.72 20.07
N LYS A 138 17.53 -3.88 21.14
CA LYS A 138 16.99 -3.99 22.51
C LYS A 138 16.15 -2.77 22.91
N GLU A 139 16.59 -1.56 22.55
CA GLU A 139 15.82 -0.35 22.84
C GLU A 139 14.50 -0.30 22.08
N ILE A 140 14.51 -0.66 20.79
CA ILE A 140 13.29 -0.76 19.97
C ILE A 140 12.33 -1.78 20.57
N VAL A 141 12.80 -3.00 20.85
CA VAL A 141 11.96 -4.06 21.45
C VAL A 141 11.39 -3.61 22.80
N LYS A 142 12.21 -2.99 23.65
CA LYS A 142 11.76 -2.46 24.94
C LYS A 142 10.66 -1.40 24.78
N TYR A 143 10.83 -0.48 23.84
CA TYR A 143 9.82 0.53 23.53
C TYR A 143 8.52 -0.13 23.04
N VAL A 144 8.60 -1.01 22.05
CA VAL A 144 7.42 -1.68 21.48
C VAL A 144 6.72 -2.55 22.52
N CYS A 145 7.42 -3.31 23.37
CA CYS A 145 6.79 -4.07 24.45
C CYS A 145 6.13 -3.20 25.53
N LYS A 146 6.55 -1.93 25.66
CA LYS A 146 5.94 -0.97 26.61
C LYS A 146 4.68 -0.35 26.02
N GLU A 147 4.72 0.06 24.76
CA GLU A 147 3.63 0.77 24.10
C GLU A 147 2.57 -0.16 23.48
N CYS A 148 2.98 -1.35 23.04
CA CYS A 148 2.10 -2.38 22.50
C CYS A 148 1.77 -3.43 23.56
N CYS A 149 0.62 -4.09 23.44
CA CYS A 149 0.27 -5.21 24.30
C CYS A 149 1.36 -6.29 24.18
N PRO A 150 1.97 -6.77 25.29
CA PRO A 150 3.08 -7.74 25.23
C PRO A 150 2.78 -9.03 24.45
N ARG A 151 1.50 -9.32 24.19
CA ARG A 151 1.04 -10.51 23.45
C ARG A 151 1.12 -10.37 21.93
N GLU A 152 1.42 -9.18 21.41
CA GLU A 152 1.41 -8.88 19.96
C GLU A 152 2.81 -8.65 19.37
N VAL A 153 3.87 -8.80 20.17
CA VAL A 153 5.25 -8.52 19.74
C VAL A 153 5.98 -9.83 19.44
N GLU A 154 6.22 -10.09 18.15
CA GLU A 154 7.10 -11.17 17.71
C GLU A 154 8.40 -10.60 17.16
N TYR A 155 9.54 -11.09 17.67
CA TYR A 155 10.86 -10.73 17.16
C TYR A 155 11.40 -11.88 16.30
N HIS A 156 11.47 -11.66 14.98
CA HIS A 156 12.05 -12.58 14.02
C HIS A 156 13.43 -12.06 13.59
N HIS A 157 14.50 -12.80 13.90
CA HIS A 157 15.85 -12.48 13.43
C HIS A 157 16.52 -13.75 12.91
N VAL A 158 16.77 -13.77 11.61
CA VAL A 158 17.48 -14.85 10.93
C VAL A 158 18.71 -14.25 10.27
N ASP A 159 19.89 -14.61 10.76
CA ASP A 159 21.15 -14.29 10.08
C ASP A 159 21.36 -15.31 8.97
N TYR A 160 21.42 -14.83 7.73
CA TYR A 160 21.91 -15.64 6.61
C TYR A 160 23.43 -15.48 6.52
N PRO A 161 24.21 -16.56 6.29
CA PRO A 161 25.66 -16.44 6.14
C PRO A 161 26.02 -15.42 5.06
N ILE A 162 26.99 -14.54 5.36
CA ILE A 162 27.51 -13.60 4.36
C ILE A 162 28.12 -14.42 3.23
N TYR A 163 27.60 -14.28 2.01
CA TYR A 163 28.22 -14.87 0.84
C TYR A 163 29.61 -14.27 0.67
N LYS A 164 30.66 -15.11 0.72
CA LYS A 164 32.07 -14.67 0.60
C LYS A 164 32.35 -13.82 -0.64
N ASN A 165 31.52 -13.95 -1.67
CA ASN A 165 31.69 -13.29 -2.97
C ASN A 165 30.76 -12.08 -3.16
N ALA A 166 29.94 -11.73 -2.17
CA ALA A 166 29.08 -10.56 -2.21
C ALA A 166 29.33 -9.69 -0.97
N PRO A 167 30.48 -8.98 -0.91
CA PRO A 167 30.73 -8.04 0.16
C PRO A 167 29.65 -6.95 0.15
N VAL A 168 29.03 -6.74 1.30
CA VAL A 168 28.13 -5.61 1.54
C VAL A 168 29.02 -4.42 1.87
N TYR A 169 29.01 -3.40 1.01
CA TYR A 169 29.70 -2.12 1.25
C TYR A 169 28.82 -1.17 2.08
#